data_AF-A0A0H1BJY8-F1
#
_entry.id   AF-A0A0H1BJY8-F1
#
_cell.length_a   1.000
_cell.length_b   1.000
_cell.length_c   1.000
_cell.angle_alpha   90.00
_cell.angle_beta   90.00
_cell.angle_gamma   90.00
#
_symmetry.space_group_name_H-M   'P 1'
#
loop_
_entity.id
_entity.type
_entity.pdbx_description
1 polymer ?
#
loop_
_entity_poly.entity_id
_entity_poly.type
_entity_poly.pdbx_seq_one_letter_code
_entity_poly.pdbx_strand_id
1 'polypeptide(L)'
;MSEREREAIRRELQERFTPSARAITPHGLSSLANERIEDAIARGQFRNIQRGKGINIERDHNASSPYIDTTEYLLNKIIQKQEVTPPWIEKQQEVAKEVDRFRRRLRSDWKRHAVRLIASQGGSLESQIRRARGYAAAEVRLGNNGGNTSNTTETNAKAPESHDSPSESQRLPSVPPLRDSDYLKIEQAYHNLTVKNLNALIRSYNLMAPPVAQKPYLKLERELLSCYADVAPSLPGELQGRATERPRDSNGSIPSGSHESGLLKSLSLTQKVRLHEEDPSKRYGFKQFWRDLWNRNDTAAG
;
A
#
# COMPACT_ATOMS: atom_id res chain seq x y z
N MET A 1 32.45 49.08 8.63
CA MET A 1 31.08 48.74 8.21
C MET A 1 30.44 49.99 7.67
N SER A 2 30.32 50.07 6.35
CA SER A 2 29.69 51.22 5.69
C SER A 2 28.19 51.26 6.02
N GLU A 3 27.59 52.45 6.00
CA GLU A 3 26.15 52.61 6.26
C GLU A 3 25.29 51.81 5.27
N ARG A 4 25.74 51.72 4.02
CA ARG A 4 25.10 50.91 2.97
C ARG A 4 25.11 49.41 3.28
N GLU A 5 26.21 48.88 3.83
CA GLU A 5 26.28 47.48 4.25
C GLU A 5 25.35 47.21 5.45
N ARG A 6 25.26 48.16 6.40
CA ARG A 6 24.35 48.04 7.55
C ARG A 6 22.89 48.04 7.13
N GLU A 7 22.51 48.86 6.17
CA GLU A 7 21.15 48.90 5.61
C GLU A 7 20.82 47.65 4.81
N ALA A 8 21.76 47.13 4.01
CA ALA A 8 21.59 45.88 3.28
C ALA A 8 21.41 44.69 4.24
N ILE A 9 22.24 44.60 5.28
CA ILE A 9 22.13 43.56 6.32
C ILE A 9 20.81 43.70 7.08
N ARG A 10 20.39 44.93 7.41
CA ARG A 10 19.11 45.18 8.09
C ARG A 10 17.92 44.78 7.22
N ARG A 11 18.00 45.05 5.91
CA ARG A 11 17.00 44.63 4.92
C ARG A 11 16.94 43.10 4.77
N GLU A 12 18.10 42.45 4.70
CA GLU A 12 18.19 40.99 4.59
C GLU A 12 17.68 40.29 5.87
N LEU A 13 17.97 40.85 7.05
CA LEU A 13 17.38 40.41 8.32
C LEU A 13 15.87 40.62 8.34
N GLN A 14 15.41 41.79 7.88
CA GLN A 14 13.99 42.11 7.87
C GLN A 14 13.22 41.19 6.91
N GLU A 15 13.77 40.88 5.73
CA GLU A 15 13.20 39.90 4.79
C GLU A 15 13.09 38.49 5.40
N ARG A 16 14.08 38.05 6.19
CA ARG A 16 14.03 36.77 6.93
C ARG A 16 12.97 36.74 8.04
N PHE A 17 12.57 37.91 8.54
CA PHE A 17 11.52 38.06 9.57
C PHE A 17 10.19 38.56 9.01
N THR A 18 10.04 38.70 7.69
CA THR A 18 8.74 38.99 7.06
C THR A 18 7.80 37.77 7.22
N PRO A 19 6.50 38.00 7.44
CA PRO A 19 5.51 36.96 7.65
C PRO A 19 5.18 36.14 6.38
N SER A 20 6.00 36.18 5.33
CA SER A 20 5.75 35.41 4.12
C SER A 20 5.78 33.89 4.33
N ALA A 21 6.32 33.41 5.45
CA ALA A 21 6.50 31.97 5.71
C ALA A 21 5.94 31.46 7.05
N ARG A 22 5.30 32.28 7.90
CA ARG A 22 4.73 31.81 9.17
C ARG A 22 3.33 32.34 9.44
N ALA A 23 2.43 31.37 9.61
CA ALA A 23 1.04 31.47 10.07
C ALA A 23 -0.01 31.86 9.01
N ILE A 24 -0.66 30.83 8.46
CA ILE A 24 -1.99 30.90 7.82
C ILE A 24 -3.02 31.13 8.94
N THR A 25 -2.98 32.27 9.60
CA THR A 25 -4.08 32.73 10.46
C THR A 25 -4.86 33.78 9.67
N PRO A 26 -6.20 33.87 9.84
CA PRO A 26 -7.01 34.84 9.09
C PRO A 26 -6.53 36.29 9.30
N HIS A 27 -5.96 36.62 10.47
CA HIS A 27 -5.35 37.92 10.75
C HIS A 27 -3.96 38.11 10.11
N GLY A 28 -3.15 37.05 9.98
CA GLY A 28 -1.84 37.11 9.33
C GLY A 28 -1.96 37.36 7.82
N LEU A 29 -2.95 36.73 7.17
CA LEU A 29 -3.24 36.94 5.75
C LEU A 29 -3.71 38.37 5.45
N SER A 30 -4.55 38.97 6.31
CA SER A 30 -4.97 40.36 6.15
C SER A 30 -3.81 41.35 6.27
N SER A 31 -2.86 41.09 7.19
CA SER A 31 -1.67 41.95 7.35
C SER A 31 -0.76 41.90 6.11
N LEU A 32 -0.50 40.71 5.57
CA LEU A 32 0.31 40.53 4.35
C LEU A 32 -0.37 41.14 3.12
N ALA A 33 -1.70 41.01 3.03
CA ALA A 33 -2.47 41.60 1.94
C ALA A 33 -2.39 43.14 1.99
N ASN A 34 -2.58 43.74 3.18
CA ASN A 34 -2.46 45.18 3.36
C ASN A 34 -1.06 45.70 3.00
N GLU A 35 -0.01 45.01 3.45
CA GLU A 35 1.38 45.37 3.10
C GLU A 35 1.59 45.33 1.58
N ARG A 36 1.19 44.26 0.90
CA ARG A 36 1.27 44.16 -0.57
C ARG A 36 0.45 45.24 -1.30
N ILE A 37 -0.70 45.62 -0.74
CA ILE A 37 -1.56 46.67 -1.30
C ILE A 37 -0.84 48.02 -1.19
N GLU A 38 -0.30 48.37 -0.03
CA GLU A 38 0.46 49.61 0.18
C GLU A 38 1.69 49.69 -0.74
N ASP A 39 2.40 48.58 -0.88
CA ASP A 39 3.58 48.45 -1.73
C ASP A 39 3.25 48.61 -3.23
N ALA A 40 2.09 48.11 -3.68
CA ALA A 40 1.59 48.29 -5.03
C ALA A 40 1.01 49.70 -5.28
N ILE A 41 0.47 50.35 -4.23
CA ILE A 41 0.08 51.78 -4.24
C ILE A 41 1.32 52.65 -4.41
N ALA A 42 2.39 52.38 -3.68
CA ALA A 42 3.66 53.11 -3.76
C ALA A 42 4.30 53.01 -5.16
N ARG A 43 4.20 51.83 -5.81
CA ARG A 43 4.64 51.63 -7.20
C ARG A 43 3.73 52.28 -8.25
N GLY A 44 2.62 52.89 -7.84
CA GLY A 44 1.68 53.56 -8.75
C GLY A 44 0.86 52.60 -9.63
N GLN A 45 0.86 51.29 -9.36
CA GLN A 45 0.15 50.28 -10.16
C GLN A 45 -1.37 50.52 -10.18
N PHE A 46 -1.93 51.10 -9.12
CA PHE A 46 -3.36 51.44 -9.03
C PHE A 46 -3.77 52.71 -9.80
N ARG A 47 -2.81 53.47 -10.37
CA ARG A 47 -3.14 54.71 -11.09
C ARG A 47 -3.77 54.42 -12.46
N ASN A 48 -3.26 53.43 -13.19
CA ASN A 48 -3.67 53.08 -14.57
C ASN A 48 -4.52 51.81 -14.69
N ILE A 49 -5.21 51.39 -13.63
CA ILE A 49 -6.20 50.32 -13.74
C ILE A 49 -7.49 50.87 -14.36
N GLN A 50 -8.02 50.19 -15.36
CA GLN A 50 -9.36 50.48 -15.88
C GLN A 50 -10.38 50.25 -14.75
N ARG A 51 -11.03 51.34 -14.30
CA ARG A 51 -12.01 51.33 -13.21
C ARG A 51 -13.42 51.14 -13.77
N GLY A 52 -14.15 50.15 -13.25
CA GLY A 52 -15.54 49.89 -13.63
C GLY A 52 -16.04 48.55 -13.07
N LYS A 53 -17.37 48.39 -12.98
CA LYS A 53 -18.00 47.19 -12.40
C LYS A 53 -17.72 45.98 -13.30
N GLY A 54 -16.94 45.02 -12.82
CA GLY A 54 -16.56 43.81 -13.58
C GLY A 54 -15.27 43.92 -14.39
N ILE A 55 -14.57 45.06 -14.36
CA ILE A 55 -13.29 45.24 -15.05
C ILE A 55 -12.16 44.72 -14.14
N ASN A 56 -11.25 43.90 -14.67
CA ASN A 56 -10.23 43.13 -13.94
C ASN A 56 -10.77 42.07 -12.96
N ILE A 57 -12.04 41.67 -13.10
CA ILE A 57 -12.61 40.55 -12.37
C ILE A 57 -12.87 39.44 -13.38
N GLU A 58 -12.03 38.41 -13.39
CA GLU A 58 -12.34 37.18 -14.11
C GLU A 58 -13.58 36.57 -13.44
N ARG A 59 -14.69 36.57 -14.18
CA ARG A 59 -15.95 36.04 -13.71
C ARG A 59 -15.91 34.54 -13.91
N ASP A 60 -15.41 33.81 -12.91
CA ASP A 60 -15.43 32.36 -12.94
C ASP A 60 -16.88 31.89 -13.09
N HIS A 61 -17.23 31.33 -14.25
CA HIS A 61 -18.61 30.89 -14.54
C HIS A 61 -19.11 29.85 -13.52
N ASN A 62 -18.20 29.01 -13.00
CA ASN A 62 -18.49 28.02 -11.96
C ASN A 62 -18.81 28.64 -10.58
N ALA A 63 -18.38 29.88 -10.30
CA ALA A 63 -18.71 30.56 -9.05
C ALA A 63 -20.20 30.93 -8.95
N SER A 64 -20.89 30.99 -10.10
CA SER A 64 -22.32 31.28 -10.20
C SER A 64 -23.19 30.04 -10.39
N SER A 65 -22.60 28.84 -10.35
CA SER A 65 -23.35 27.60 -10.51
C SER A 65 -24.24 27.35 -9.28
N PRO A 66 -25.57 27.21 -9.43
CA PRO A 66 -26.47 26.86 -8.33
C PRO A 66 -26.22 25.47 -7.74
N TYR A 67 -25.44 24.62 -8.43
CA TYR A 67 -25.21 23.23 -8.07
C TYR A 67 -23.89 22.98 -7.34
N ILE A 68 -23.03 24.00 -7.22
CA ILE A 68 -21.75 23.90 -6.52
C ILE A 68 -21.83 24.85 -5.33
N ASP A 69 -21.62 24.33 -4.13
CA ASP A 69 -21.58 25.19 -2.95
C ASP A 69 -20.36 26.13 -3.04
N THR A 70 -20.57 27.39 -2.65
CA THR A 70 -19.54 28.43 -2.59
C THR A 70 -18.29 27.95 -1.85
N THR A 71 -18.49 27.14 -0.80
CA THR A 71 -17.42 26.55 0.01
C THR A 71 -16.59 25.54 -0.79
N GLU A 72 -17.22 24.62 -1.51
CA GLU A 72 -16.53 23.62 -2.36
C GLU A 72 -15.79 24.28 -3.51
N TYR A 73 -16.42 25.28 -4.13
CA TYR A 73 -15.81 26.06 -5.20
C TYR A 73 -14.56 26.80 -4.70
N LEU A 74 -14.63 27.49 -3.55
CA LEU A 74 -13.49 28.19 -2.96
C LEU A 74 -12.41 27.21 -2.51
N LEU A 75 -12.78 26.06 -1.92
CA LEU A 75 -11.84 25.03 -1.51
C LEU A 75 -11.07 24.49 -2.73
N ASN A 76 -11.77 24.12 -3.80
CA ASN A 76 -11.16 23.63 -5.04
C ASN A 76 -10.24 24.70 -5.67
N LYS A 77 -10.64 25.97 -5.64
CA LYS A 77 -9.84 27.09 -6.15
C LYS A 77 -8.59 27.34 -5.30
N ILE A 78 -8.68 27.21 -3.98
CA ILE A 78 -7.53 27.31 -3.07
C ILE A 78 -6.56 26.15 -3.32
N ILE A 79 -7.07 24.92 -3.48
CA ILE A 79 -6.26 23.74 -3.81
C ILE A 79 -5.50 23.95 -5.13
N GLN A 80 -6.19 24.42 -6.17
CA GLN A 80 -5.58 24.69 -7.47
C GLN A 80 -4.52 25.79 -7.42
N LYS A 81 -4.72 26.84 -6.61
CA LYS A 81 -3.81 27.99 -6.53
C LYS A 81 -2.60 27.79 -5.61
N GLN A 82 -2.71 26.93 -4.60
CA GLN A 82 -1.67 26.78 -3.59
C GLN A 82 -0.68 25.65 -3.90
N GLU A 83 -0.88 24.86 -4.97
CA GLU A 83 -0.06 23.67 -5.33
C GLU A 83 0.16 22.67 -4.15
N VAL A 84 -0.60 22.81 -3.07
CA VAL A 84 -0.47 22.01 -1.85
C VAL A 84 -1.55 20.95 -1.85
N THR A 85 -1.12 19.71 -1.67
CA THR A 85 -2.02 18.57 -1.57
C THR A 85 -2.74 18.60 -0.21
N PRO A 86 -4.09 18.56 -0.17
CA PRO A 86 -4.81 18.44 1.09
C PRO A 86 -4.29 17.28 1.96
N PRO A 87 -4.24 17.45 3.29
CA PRO A 87 -3.68 16.43 4.20
C PRO A 87 -4.41 15.08 4.12
N TRP A 88 -5.71 15.08 3.81
CA TRP A 88 -6.47 13.84 3.63
C TRP A 88 -6.08 13.09 2.34
N ILE A 89 -5.58 13.77 1.30
CA ILE A 89 -5.12 13.12 0.06
C ILE A 89 -3.80 12.41 0.31
N GLU A 90 -2.89 12.95 1.12
CA GLU A 90 -1.69 12.23 1.55
C GLU A 90 -2.07 10.95 2.31
N LYS A 91 -3.02 11.05 3.24
CA LYS A 91 -3.61 9.89 3.94
C LYS A 91 -4.31 8.92 2.99
N GLN A 92 -4.94 9.42 1.92
CA GLN A 92 -5.53 8.58 0.88
C GLN A 92 -4.48 7.71 0.21
N GLN A 93 -3.33 8.30 -0.15
CA GLN A 93 -2.23 7.58 -0.77
C GLN A 93 -1.61 6.58 0.21
N GLU A 94 -1.47 6.94 1.48
CA GLU A 94 -1.01 6.04 2.54
C GLU A 94 -1.92 4.82 2.67
N VAL A 95 -3.24 5.03 2.81
CA VAL A 95 -4.24 3.95 2.87
C VAL A 95 -4.17 3.08 1.62
N ALA A 96 -4.11 3.67 0.42
CA ALA A 96 -4.03 2.92 -0.82
C ALA A 96 -2.77 2.04 -0.89
N LYS A 97 -1.60 2.60 -0.52
CA LYS A 97 -0.32 1.88 -0.49
C LYS A 97 -0.34 0.70 0.49
N GLU A 98 -0.88 0.89 1.70
CA GLU A 98 -0.95 -0.18 2.71
C GLU A 98 -1.94 -1.27 2.32
N VAL A 99 -3.09 -0.91 1.74
CA VAL A 99 -4.06 -1.89 1.21
C VAL A 99 -3.46 -2.69 0.06
N ASP A 100 -2.76 -2.04 -0.87
CA ASP A 100 -2.09 -2.71 -1.97
C ASP A 100 -0.96 -3.63 -1.48
N ARG A 101 -0.18 -3.21 -0.48
CA ARG A 101 0.83 -4.05 0.14
C ARG A 101 0.21 -5.30 0.75
N PHE A 102 -0.88 -5.14 1.51
CA PHE A 102 -1.62 -6.26 2.10
C PHE A 102 -2.13 -7.23 1.03
N ARG A 103 -2.81 -6.72 -0.01
CA ARG A 103 -3.32 -7.54 -1.12
C ARG A 103 -2.22 -8.26 -1.89
N ARG A 104 -1.10 -7.59 -2.18
CA ARG A 104 0.05 -8.21 -2.85
C ARG A 104 0.65 -9.33 -2.03
N ARG A 105 0.80 -9.13 -0.72
CA ARG A 105 1.28 -10.16 0.20
C ARG A 105 0.31 -11.34 0.23
N LEU A 106 -0.98 -11.08 0.45
CA LEU A 106 -2.03 -12.10 0.48
C LEU A 106 -2.04 -12.95 -0.79
N ARG A 107 -1.99 -12.32 -1.96
CA ARG A 107 -1.90 -13.01 -3.25
C ARG A 107 -0.63 -13.83 -3.38
N SER A 108 0.52 -13.28 -3.00
CA SER A 108 1.81 -13.96 -3.12
C SER A 108 1.90 -15.18 -2.21
N ASP A 109 1.45 -15.05 -0.97
CA ASP A 109 1.48 -16.12 0.04
C ASP A 109 0.51 -17.25 -0.37
N TRP A 110 -0.71 -16.90 -0.75
CA TRP A 110 -1.68 -17.88 -1.24
C TRP A 110 -1.21 -18.58 -2.53
N LYS A 111 -0.66 -17.82 -3.48
CA LYS A 111 -0.13 -18.38 -4.74
C LYS A 111 1.05 -19.33 -4.51
N ARG A 112 1.92 -19.04 -3.55
CA ARG A 112 3.01 -19.95 -3.15
C ARG A 112 2.45 -21.24 -2.56
N HIS A 113 1.48 -21.12 -1.66
CA HIS A 113 0.82 -22.25 -1.01
C HIS A 113 0.02 -23.11 -1.99
N ALA A 114 -0.83 -22.51 -2.81
CA ALA A 114 -1.68 -23.18 -3.80
C ALA A 114 -0.85 -23.99 -4.80
N VAL A 115 0.25 -23.43 -5.31
CA VAL A 115 1.16 -24.18 -6.21
C VAL A 115 1.81 -25.36 -5.47
N ARG A 116 2.19 -25.19 -4.21
CA ARG A 116 2.74 -26.29 -3.39
C ARG A 116 1.70 -27.39 -3.17
N LEU A 117 0.44 -27.03 -2.92
CA LEU A 117 -0.67 -27.99 -2.78
C LEU A 117 -0.92 -28.77 -4.07
N ILE A 118 -0.92 -28.10 -5.23
CA ILE A 118 -1.15 -28.77 -6.52
C ILE A 118 0.03 -29.71 -6.87
N ALA A 119 1.24 -29.30 -6.51
CA ALA A 119 2.45 -30.11 -6.70
C ALA A 119 2.51 -31.29 -5.73
N SER A 120 2.10 -31.12 -4.46
CA SER A 120 2.11 -32.21 -3.46
C SER A 120 1.12 -33.33 -3.77
N GLN A 121 0.06 -33.05 -4.54
CA GLN A 121 -0.85 -34.06 -5.07
C GLN A 121 -0.20 -35.00 -6.12
N GLY A 122 1.03 -34.72 -6.58
CA GLY A 122 1.81 -35.60 -7.47
C GLY A 122 1.33 -35.67 -8.92
N GLY A 123 2.06 -36.40 -9.77
CA GLY A 123 1.75 -36.56 -11.20
C GLY A 123 2.60 -35.69 -12.13
N SER A 124 2.42 -35.88 -13.45
CA SER A 124 3.16 -35.14 -14.48
C SER A 124 2.84 -33.65 -14.49
N LEU A 125 3.77 -32.83 -15.00
CA LEU A 125 3.60 -31.38 -15.10
C LEU A 125 2.31 -31.01 -15.85
N GLU A 126 2.02 -31.68 -16.97
CA GLU A 126 0.80 -31.45 -17.76
C GLU A 126 -0.47 -31.77 -16.95
N SER A 127 -0.43 -32.82 -16.12
CA SER A 127 -1.53 -33.16 -15.22
C SER A 127 -1.74 -32.10 -14.15
N GLN A 128 -0.66 -31.57 -13.57
CA GLN A 128 -0.71 -30.47 -12.59
C GLN A 128 -1.30 -29.19 -13.21
N ILE A 129 -0.87 -28.83 -14.42
CA ILE A 129 -1.41 -27.69 -15.18
C ILE A 129 -2.89 -27.90 -15.49
N ARG A 130 -3.29 -29.10 -15.93
CA ARG A 130 -4.69 -29.45 -16.18
C ARG A 130 -5.55 -29.32 -14.92
N ARG A 131 -5.06 -29.76 -13.76
CA ARG A 131 -5.75 -29.57 -12.46
C ARG A 131 -5.85 -28.08 -12.08
N ALA A 132 -4.78 -27.31 -12.24
CA ALA A 132 -4.78 -25.87 -11.99
C ALA A 132 -5.81 -25.14 -12.86
N ARG A 133 -5.92 -25.52 -14.14
CA ARG A 133 -6.99 -25.02 -15.04
C ARG A 133 -8.38 -25.41 -14.55
N GLY A 134 -8.55 -26.63 -14.05
CA GLY A 134 -9.80 -27.08 -13.41
C GLY A 134 -10.19 -26.23 -12.20
N TYR A 135 -9.22 -25.90 -11.33
CA TYR A 135 -9.45 -25.01 -10.19
C TYR A 135 -9.81 -23.58 -10.63
N ALA A 136 -9.13 -23.04 -11.64
CA ALA A 136 -9.49 -21.74 -12.22
C ALA A 136 -10.92 -21.73 -12.76
N ALA A 137 -11.32 -22.77 -13.48
CA ALA A 137 -12.69 -22.92 -13.94
C ALA A 137 -13.69 -23.03 -12.78
N ALA A 138 -13.32 -23.69 -11.67
CA ALA A 138 -14.15 -23.79 -10.48
C ALA A 138 -14.42 -22.43 -9.80
N GLU A 139 -13.40 -21.57 -9.72
CA GLU A 139 -13.56 -20.21 -9.18
C GLU A 139 -14.47 -19.33 -10.06
N VAL A 140 -14.36 -19.44 -11.39
CA VAL A 140 -15.24 -18.71 -12.32
C VAL A 140 -16.70 -19.14 -12.14
N ARG A 141 -16.96 -20.44 -11.98
CA ARG A 141 -18.32 -20.95 -11.69
C ARG A 141 -18.86 -20.37 -10.38
N LEU A 142 -18.03 -20.31 -9.33
CA LEU A 142 -18.41 -19.76 -8.04
C LEU A 142 -18.73 -18.25 -8.13
N GLY A 143 -17.90 -17.49 -8.85
CA GLY A 143 -18.12 -16.07 -9.08
C GLY A 143 -19.42 -15.77 -9.84
N ASN A 144 -19.70 -16.54 -10.89
CA ASN A 144 -20.93 -16.37 -11.67
C ASN A 144 -22.19 -16.71 -10.85
N ASN A 145 -22.13 -17.75 -10.01
CA ASN A 145 -23.26 -18.14 -9.17
C ASN A 145 -23.55 -17.07 -8.08
N GLY A 146 -22.53 -16.39 -7.57
CA GLY A 146 -22.69 -15.28 -6.62
C GLY A 146 -23.31 -14.02 -7.21
N GLY A 147 -23.28 -13.83 -8.54
CA GLY A 147 -23.94 -12.72 -9.23
C GLY A 147 -25.41 -12.96 -9.58
N ASN A 148 -25.80 -14.22 -9.78
CA ASN A 148 -27.15 -14.59 -10.23
C ASN A 148 -28.19 -14.76 -9.10
N THR A 149 -27.80 -14.66 -7.82
CA THR A 149 -28.71 -14.79 -6.67
C THR A 149 -29.67 -13.60 -6.45
N SER A 150 -29.88 -12.75 -7.48
CA SER A 150 -30.87 -11.67 -7.47
C SER A 150 -32.03 -11.87 -8.45
N ASN A 151 -32.01 -12.92 -9.30
CA ASN A 151 -33.11 -13.23 -10.20
C ASN A 151 -33.51 -14.71 -10.09
N THR A 152 -34.20 -15.06 -9.00
CA THR A 152 -35.00 -16.29 -8.95
C THR A 152 -36.27 -16.04 -9.76
N THR A 153 -36.20 -16.28 -11.07
CA THR A 153 -37.39 -16.67 -11.84
C THR A 153 -37.07 -18.01 -12.49
N GLU A 154 -37.82 -19.00 -12.06
CA GLU A 154 -37.90 -20.30 -12.70
C GLU A 154 -38.25 -20.10 -14.18
N THR A 155 -37.26 -20.26 -15.04
CA THR A 155 -37.52 -20.60 -16.43
C THR A 155 -36.71 -21.83 -16.76
N ASN A 156 -37.47 -22.90 -16.92
CA ASN A 156 -37.10 -24.18 -17.45
C ASN A 156 -36.49 -24.00 -18.86
N ALA A 157 -35.19 -23.68 -18.92
CA ALA A 157 -34.46 -23.53 -20.18
C ALA A 157 -33.66 -24.80 -20.46
N LYS A 158 -34.33 -25.73 -21.15
CA LYS A 158 -33.74 -26.85 -21.85
C LYS A 158 -32.68 -26.32 -22.82
N ALA A 159 -31.41 -26.58 -22.53
CA ALA A 159 -30.30 -26.27 -23.43
C ALA A 159 -30.46 -27.06 -24.75
N PRO A 160 -30.15 -26.46 -25.92
CA PRO A 160 -30.17 -27.19 -27.17
C PRO A 160 -28.99 -28.16 -27.20
N GLU A 161 -29.28 -29.43 -27.43
CA GLU A 161 -28.32 -30.49 -27.66
C GLU A 161 -27.60 -30.25 -28.99
N SER A 162 -26.40 -29.66 -28.95
CA SER A 162 -25.44 -29.79 -30.03
C SER A 162 -24.55 -31.01 -29.74
N HIS A 163 -24.85 -32.10 -30.43
CA HIS A 163 -23.99 -33.27 -30.56
C HIS A 163 -22.67 -32.88 -31.24
N ASP A 164 -21.70 -32.44 -30.45
CA ASP A 164 -20.29 -32.53 -30.82
C ASP A 164 -19.52 -32.80 -29.53
N SER A 165 -19.35 -34.08 -29.21
CA SER A 165 -18.63 -34.51 -28.01
C SER A 165 -17.15 -34.20 -28.23
N PRO A 166 -16.55 -33.21 -27.56
CA PRO A 166 -15.10 -33.06 -27.59
C PRO A 166 -14.55 -34.31 -26.89
N SER A 167 -13.62 -35.00 -27.55
CA SER A 167 -12.89 -36.15 -26.99
C SER A 167 -12.56 -35.90 -25.51
N GLU A 168 -12.82 -36.88 -24.65
CA GLU A 168 -12.76 -36.82 -23.18
C GLU A 168 -11.44 -36.22 -22.64
N SER A 169 -10.37 -36.27 -23.44
CA SER A 169 -9.07 -35.63 -23.23
C SER A 169 -9.06 -34.09 -23.22
N GLN A 170 -10.10 -33.42 -23.75
CA GLN A 170 -10.22 -31.96 -23.83
C GLN A 170 -11.07 -31.35 -22.71
N ARG A 171 -11.84 -32.14 -21.95
CA ARG A 171 -12.66 -31.62 -20.85
C ARG A 171 -11.80 -31.38 -19.62
N LEU A 172 -11.89 -30.18 -19.06
CA LEU A 172 -11.22 -29.86 -17.79
C LEU A 172 -11.82 -30.68 -16.64
N PRO A 173 -11.00 -31.13 -15.68
CA PRO A 173 -11.50 -31.88 -14.54
C PRO A 173 -12.43 -30.99 -13.71
N SER A 174 -13.62 -31.51 -13.39
CA SER A 174 -14.57 -30.84 -12.51
C SER A 174 -14.12 -31.00 -11.05
N VAL A 175 -13.25 -30.08 -10.62
CA VAL A 175 -12.77 -30.01 -9.23
C VAL A 175 -13.53 -28.95 -8.43
N PRO A 176 -13.68 -29.13 -7.10
CA PRO A 176 -14.18 -28.08 -6.23
C PRO A 176 -13.19 -26.90 -6.15
N PRO A 177 -13.66 -25.69 -5.78
CA PRO A 177 -12.79 -24.54 -5.53
C PRO A 177 -11.64 -24.87 -4.55
N LEU A 178 -10.43 -24.41 -4.86
CA LEU A 178 -9.26 -24.72 -4.04
C LEU A 178 -9.33 -23.92 -2.73
N ARG A 179 -9.62 -24.60 -1.63
CA ARG A 179 -9.66 -24.02 -0.28
C ARG A 179 -8.95 -24.96 0.70
N ASP A 180 -8.14 -24.38 1.58
CA ASP A 180 -7.42 -25.11 2.61
C ASP A 180 -7.73 -24.47 3.97
N SER A 181 -8.46 -25.20 4.82
CA SER A 181 -8.85 -24.69 6.14
C SER A 181 -7.69 -24.58 7.10
N ASP A 182 -6.66 -25.42 6.97
CA ASP A 182 -5.57 -25.47 7.93
C ASP A 182 -4.59 -24.33 7.70
N TYR A 183 -4.28 -24.05 6.43
CA TYR A 183 -3.57 -22.82 6.06
C TYR A 183 -4.29 -21.56 6.56
N LEU A 184 -5.62 -21.51 6.38
CA LEU A 184 -6.40 -20.37 6.83
C LEU A 184 -6.32 -20.17 8.34
N LYS A 185 -6.46 -21.23 9.14
CA LYS A 185 -6.35 -21.14 10.61
C LYS A 185 -5.00 -20.57 11.05
N ILE A 186 -3.92 -20.99 10.39
CA ILE A 186 -2.55 -20.54 10.70
C ILE A 186 -2.41 -19.04 10.44
N GLU A 187 -2.86 -18.57 9.27
CA GLU A 187 -2.68 -17.17 8.85
C GLU A 187 -3.79 -16.22 9.35
N GLN A 188 -4.90 -16.76 9.88
CA GLN A 188 -6.09 -15.99 10.28
C GLN A 188 -5.77 -14.92 11.33
N ALA A 189 -4.91 -15.21 12.30
CA ALA A 189 -4.52 -14.25 13.34
C ALA A 189 -3.83 -13.03 12.74
N TYR A 190 -2.90 -13.24 11.81
CA TYR A 190 -2.18 -12.18 11.11
C TYR A 190 -3.11 -11.36 10.22
N HIS A 191 -3.95 -12.03 9.43
CA HIS A 191 -4.89 -11.34 8.54
C HIS A 191 -5.93 -10.51 9.32
N ASN A 192 -6.45 -11.03 10.43
CA ASN A 192 -7.37 -10.27 11.28
C ASN A 192 -6.71 -9.02 11.89
N LEU A 193 -5.48 -9.15 12.38
CA LEU A 193 -4.75 -8.01 12.95
C LEU A 193 -4.46 -6.95 11.88
N THR A 194 -4.01 -7.36 10.70
CA THR A 194 -3.72 -6.43 9.59
C THR A 194 -4.97 -5.73 9.10
N VAL A 195 -6.09 -6.42 8.92
CA VAL A 195 -7.38 -5.81 8.55
C VAL A 195 -7.85 -4.82 9.62
N LYS A 196 -7.69 -5.14 10.92
CA LYS A 196 -8.00 -4.20 12.00
C LYS A 196 -7.16 -2.92 11.91
N ASN A 197 -5.85 -3.04 11.65
CA ASN A 197 -4.95 -1.90 11.49
C ASN A 197 -5.32 -1.05 10.25
N LEU A 198 -5.61 -1.69 9.11
CA LEU A 198 -6.07 -1.00 7.90
C LEU A 198 -7.40 -0.27 8.13
N ASN A 199 -8.34 -0.89 8.85
CA ASN A 199 -9.62 -0.26 9.18
C ASN A 199 -9.45 0.92 10.15
N ALA A 200 -8.44 0.90 11.03
CA ALA A 200 -8.09 2.05 11.85
C ALA A 200 -7.55 3.21 11.01
N LEU A 201 -6.69 2.94 10.01
CA LEU A 201 -6.21 3.94 9.06
C LEU A 201 -7.32 4.50 8.17
N ILE A 202 -8.23 3.65 7.71
CA ILE A 202 -9.42 4.07 6.95
C ILE A 202 -10.31 4.97 7.81
N ARG A 203 -10.48 4.66 9.10
CA ARG A 203 -11.25 5.51 10.02
C ARG A 203 -10.62 6.90 10.16
N SER A 204 -9.31 6.99 10.38
CA SER A 204 -8.65 8.30 10.52
C SER A 204 -8.71 9.10 9.21
N TYR A 205 -8.60 8.43 8.06
CA TYR A 205 -8.81 9.02 6.75
C TYR A 205 -10.25 9.55 6.57
N ASN A 206 -11.27 8.74 6.88
CA ASN A 206 -12.68 9.11 6.70
C ASN A 206 -13.11 10.30 7.57
N LEU A 207 -12.49 10.49 8.74
CA LEU A 207 -12.74 11.66 9.59
C LEU A 207 -12.25 12.97 8.95
N MET A 208 -11.20 12.90 8.12
CA MET A 208 -10.62 14.07 7.45
C MET A 208 -11.18 14.28 6.04
N ALA A 209 -11.71 13.22 5.41
CA ALA A 209 -12.16 13.23 4.03
C ALA A 209 -13.60 13.76 3.88
N PRO A 210 -13.92 14.48 2.80
CA PRO A 210 -15.28 14.84 2.46
C PRO A 210 -16.13 13.57 2.22
N PRO A 211 -17.47 13.62 2.40
CA PRO A 211 -18.34 12.43 2.39
C PRO A 211 -18.23 11.61 1.11
N VAL A 212 -18.03 12.27 -0.04
CA VAL A 212 -17.88 11.63 -1.35
C VAL A 212 -16.59 10.79 -1.46
N ALA A 213 -15.54 11.17 -0.73
CA ALA A 213 -14.24 10.52 -0.77
C ALA A 213 -14.05 9.42 0.30
N GLN A 214 -15.02 9.24 1.20
CA GLN A 214 -14.92 8.26 2.27
C GLN A 214 -14.84 6.83 1.72
N LYS A 215 -14.04 5.99 2.38
CA LYS A 215 -13.78 4.59 1.99
C LYS A 215 -14.51 3.62 2.92
N PRO A 216 -15.08 2.52 2.38
CA PRO A 216 -15.67 1.48 3.21
C PRO A 216 -14.60 0.70 3.98
N TYR A 217 -15.00 0.13 5.12
CA TYR A 217 -14.14 -0.77 5.87
C TYR A 217 -13.95 -2.11 5.16
N LEU A 218 -12.76 -2.68 5.31
CA LEU A 218 -12.36 -3.96 4.75
C LEU A 218 -12.89 -5.12 5.60
N LYS A 219 -13.40 -6.15 4.93
CA LYS A 219 -13.78 -7.44 5.52
C LYS A 219 -12.82 -8.50 5.03
N LEU A 220 -12.27 -9.29 5.95
CA LEU A 220 -11.28 -10.32 5.63
C LEU A 220 -11.80 -11.34 4.61
N GLU A 221 -13.02 -11.83 4.80
CA GLU A 221 -13.63 -12.83 3.91
C GLU A 221 -13.70 -12.35 2.45
N ARG A 222 -14.07 -11.08 2.24
CA ARG A 222 -14.13 -10.48 0.90
C ARG A 222 -12.75 -10.38 0.26
N GLU A 223 -11.74 -9.99 1.03
CA GLU A 223 -10.36 -9.89 0.54
C GLU A 223 -9.78 -11.27 0.21
N LEU A 224 -10.12 -12.31 0.98
CA LEU A 224 -9.75 -13.69 0.67
C LEU A 224 -10.42 -14.19 -0.60
N LEU A 225 -11.74 -13.99 -0.76
CA LEU A 225 -12.47 -14.36 -1.98
C LEU A 225 -11.91 -13.65 -3.22
N SER A 226 -11.62 -12.35 -3.11
CA SER A 226 -10.97 -11.60 -4.19
C SER A 226 -9.58 -12.15 -4.51
N CYS A 227 -8.79 -12.48 -3.48
CA CYS A 227 -7.48 -13.10 -3.66
C CYS A 227 -7.56 -14.42 -4.42
N TYR A 228 -8.53 -15.28 -4.07
CA TYR A 228 -8.72 -16.56 -4.74
C TYR A 228 -9.13 -16.40 -6.20
N ALA A 229 -10.06 -15.49 -6.49
CA ALA A 229 -10.47 -15.18 -7.85
C ALA A 229 -9.30 -14.63 -8.70
N ASP A 230 -8.48 -13.76 -8.14
CA ASP A 230 -7.31 -13.18 -8.82
C ASP A 230 -6.21 -14.21 -9.08
N VAL A 231 -5.93 -15.09 -8.10
CA VAL A 231 -4.78 -16.02 -8.15
C VAL A 231 -5.08 -17.24 -9.00
N ALA A 232 -6.30 -17.76 -8.98
CA ALA A 232 -6.65 -19.00 -9.66
C ALA A 232 -6.28 -19.05 -11.16
N PRO A 233 -6.56 -18.02 -11.99
CA PRO A 233 -6.13 -18.02 -13.40
C PRO A 233 -4.61 -17.91 -13.58
N SER A 234 -3.88 -17.39 -12.58
CA SER A 234 -2.41 -17.29 -12.63
C SER A 234 -1.69 -18.60 -12.28
N LEU A 235 -2.35 -19.56 -11.63
CA LEU A 235 -1.71 -20.80 -11.16
C LEU A 235 -1.08 -21.66 -12.27
N PRO A 236 -1.72 -21.90 -13.43
CA PRO A 236 -1.15 -22.74 -14.48
C PRO A 236 0.17 -22.20 -15.03
N GLY A 237 0.24 -20.89 -15.30
CA GLY A 237 1.46 -20.25 -15.79
C GLY A 237 2.61 -20.29 -14.77
N GLU A 238 2.27 -20.32 -13.49
CA GLU A 238 3.25 -20.34 -12.40
C GLU A 238 3.78 -21.74 -12.09
N LEU A 239 2.95 -22.76 -12.30
CA LEU A 239 3.43 -24.14 -12.32
C LEU A 239 4.40 -24.37 -13.48
N GLN A 240 4.05 -23.88 -14.67
CA GLN A 240 4.94 -23.94 -15.83
C GLN A 240 6.24 -23.16 -15.56
N GLY A 241 6.11 -21.92 -15.08
CA GLY A 241 7.24 -21.08 -14.69
C GLY A 241 8.17 -21.80 -13.71
N ARG A 242 7.66 -22.29 -12.58
CA ARG A 242 8.47 -23.00 -11.58
C ARG A 242 9.08 -24.31 -12.08
N ALA A 243 8.45 -24.98 -13.04
CA ALA A 243 9.02 -26.19 -13.64
C ALA A 243 10.13 -25.88 -14.65
N THR A 244 10.02 -24.76 -15.37
CA THR A 244 11.04 -24.31 -16.33
C THR A 244 12.17 -23.50 -15.68
N GLU A 245 11.87 -22.82 -14.58
CA GLU A 245 12.85 -22.07 -13.80
C GLU A 245 13.81 -23.06 -13.15
N ARG A 246 15.10 -22.94 -13.51
CA ARG A 246 16.16 -23.66 -12.81
C ARG A 246 16.10 -23.27 -11.33
N PRO A 247 16.28 -24.21 -10.38
CA PRO A 247 16.34 -23.87 -8.97
C PRO A 247 17.36 -22.75 -8.80
N ARG A 248 16.92 -21.59 -8.32
CA ARG A 248 17.86 -20.55 -7.92
C ARG A 248 18.63 -21.13 -6.75
N ASP A 249 19.92 -21.38 -6.97
CA ASP A 249 20.83 -21.77 -5.91
C ASP A 249 20.67 -20.75 -4.77
N SER A 250 20.16 -21.20 -3.63
CA SER A 250 20.02 -20.38 -2.42
C SER A 250 21.38 -19.98 -1.82
N ASN A 251 22.47 -20.33 -2.51
CA ASN A 251 23.85 -19.95 -2.25
C ASN A 251 24.28 -18.71 -3.07
N GLY A 252 23.35 -17.80 -3.36
CA GLY A 252 23.63 -16.53 -4.00
C GLY A 252 24.47 -15.62 -3.10
N SER A 253 25.80 -15.70 -3.25
CA SER A 253 26.71 -14.62 -2.86
C SER A 253 26.20 -13.32 -3.47
N ILE A 254 25.94 -12.33 -2.62
CA ILE A 254 25.58 -10.97 -3.03
C ILE A 254 26.66 -10.46 -4.01
N PRO A 255 26.32 -10.05 -5.24
CA PRO A 255 27.31 -9.46 -6.13
C PRO A 255 27.79 -8.15 -5.50
N SER A 256 29.09 -8.11 -5.17
CA SER A 256 29.77 -6.88 -4.76
C SER A 256 29.83 -5.95 -5.96
N GLY A 257 28.77 -5.15 -6.14
CA GLY A 257 28.73 -4.04 -7.07
C GLY A 257 29.52 -2.87 -6.52
N SER A 258 30.54 -2.47 -7.26
CA SER A 258 31.45 -1.35 -7.02
C SER A 258 30.75 0.02 -7.00
N HIS A 259 31.28 0.89 -6.14
CA HIS A 259 31.13 2.36 -6.12
C HIS A 259 29.79 2.92 -5.62
N GLU A 260 29.75 3.31 -4.34
CA GLU A 260 29.65 4.73 -3.94
C GLU A 260 29.68 4.91 -2.40
N SER A 261 30.54 5.85 -1.98
CA SER A 261 30.39 6.68 -0.78
C SER A 261 30.47 6.00 0.59
N GLY A 262 31.70 5.97 1.12
CA GLY A 262 32.02 5.53 2.47
C GLY A 262 31.50 6.47 3.55
N LEU A 263 30.40 6.07 4.19
CA LEU A 263 30.07 6.41 5.59
C LEU A 263 29.31 5.28 6.33
N LEU A 264 29.05 4.13 5.67
CA LEU A 264 28.38 2.97 6.28
C LEU A 264 29.32 1.82 6.66
N LYS A 265 30.64 2.00 6.46
CA LYS A 265 31.64 0.94 6.67
C LYS A 265 32.01 0.70 8.14
N SER A 266 31.65 1.62 9.05
CA SER A 266 31.89 1.49 10.50
C SER A 266 30.74 0.81 11.25
N LEU A 267 29.58 0.63 10.61
CA LEU A 267 28.42 -0.03 11.22
C LEU A 267 28.25 -1.49 10.79
N SER A 268 28.99 -1.92 9.76
CA SER A 268 29.00 -3.29 9.27
C SER A 268 30.29 -4.02 9.69
N LEU A 269 30.52 -4.11 11.01
CA LEU A 269 31.44 -5.11 11.57
C LEU A 269 30.67 -6.44 11.69
N THR A 270 30.33 -7.05 10.57
CA THR A 270 29.89 -8.44 10.57
C THR A 270 31.12 -9.29 10.77
N GLN A 271 31.34 -9.68 12.03
CA GLN A 271 32.30 -10.70 12.41
C GLN A 271 32.05 -11.95 11.56
N LYS A 272 33.06 -12.35 10.80
CA LYS A 272 33.03 -13.55 9.95
C LYS A 272 33.06 -14.75 10.90
N VAL A 273 31.90 -15.15 11.42
CA VAL A 273 31.75 -16.32 12.29
C VAL A 273 31.98 -17.56 11.43
N ARG A 274 33.19 -18.12 11.52
CA ARG A 274 33.47 -19.47 11.06
C ARG A 274 32.75 -20.41 12.02
N LEU A 275 31.70 -21.07 11.55
CA LEU A 275 31.05 -22.15 12.30
C LEU A 275 32.02 -23.33 12.30
N HIS A 276 32.78 -23.46 13.39
CA HIS A 276 33.40 -24.73 13.73
C HIS A 276 32.30 -25.61 14.32
N GLU A 277 32.12 -26.82 13.78
CA GLU A 277 31.36 -27.85 14.47
C GLU A 277 32.13 -28.20 15.74
N GLU A 278 31.77 -27.57 16.86
CA GLU A 278 32.35 -27.90 18.16
C GLU A 278 31.78 -29.22 18.68
N ASP A 279 32.68 -30.06 19.19
CA ASP A 279 32.36 -31.36 19.78
C ASP A 279 31.21 -31.23 20.81
N PRO A 280 30.21 -32.13 20.77
CA PRO A 280 29.03 -32.06 21.64
C PRO A 280 29.34 -32.17 23.14
N SER A 281 30.58 -32.52 23.51
CA SER A 281 31.07 -32.64 24.88
C SER A 281 31.41 -31.31 25.57
N LYS A 282 31.47 -30.18 24.85
CA LYS A 282 31.86 -28.86 25.40
C LYS A 282 30.74 -27.81 25.43
N ARG A 283 29.48 -28.21 25.33
CA ARG A 283 28.36 -27.26 25.36
C ARG A 283 28.03 -26.86 26.81
N TYR A 284 28.62 -25.74 27.25
CA TYR A 284 28.22 -25.09 28.50
C TYR A 284 26.78 -24.58 28.35
N GLY A 285 25.83 -25.28 28.98
CA GLY A 285 24.40 -25.04 28.78
C GLY A 285 23.84 -23.96 29.70
N PHE A 286 22.74 -23.30 29.29
CA PHE A 286 22.03 -22.32 30.13
C PHE A 286 21.68 -22.84 31.53
N LYS A 287 21.41 -24.14 31.67
CA LYS A 287 21.18 -24.78 32.99
C LYS A 287 22.45 -24.83 33.85
N GLN A 288 23.62 -25.04 33.25
CA GLN A 288 24.91 -25.00 33.96
C GLN A 288 25.29 -23.57 34.31
N PHE A 289 25.04 -22.61 33.41
CA PHE A 289 25.24 -21.18 33.67
C PHE A 289 24.43 -20.70 34.88
N TRP A 290 23.13 -21.01 34.95
CA TRP A 290 22.29 -20.64 36.10
C TRP A 290 22.68 -21.36 37.38
N ARG A 291 23.10 -22.63 37.30
CA ARG A 291 23.60 -23.39 38.45
C ARG A 291 24.89 -22.79 39.01
N ASP A 292 25.83 -22.40 38.15
CA ASP A 292 27.07 -21.76 38.58
C ASP A 292 26.83 -20.35 39.13
N LEU A 293 25.89 -19.60 38.55
CA LEU A 293 25.57 -18.26 39.04
C LEU A 293 24.97 -18.28 40.47
N TRP A 294 24.21 -19.33 40.80
CA TRP A 294 23.61 -19.48 42.12
C TRP A 294 24.56 -20.12 43.14
N ASN A 295 25.37 -21.10 42.73
CA ASN A 295 26.32 -21.77 43.62
C ASN A 295 27.54 -20.90 44.00
N ARG A 296 27.82 -19.84 43.23
CA ARG A 296 28.97 -18.95 43.49
C ARG A 296 28.80 -18.07 44.73
N ASN A 297 27.58 -17.91 45.23
CA ASN A 297 27.29 -17.17 46.45
C ASN A 297 27.58 -17.96 47.74
N ASP A 298 27.67 -19.29 47.67
CA ASP A 298 27.95 -20.13 48.84
C ASP A 298 29.45 -20.32 49.09
N THR A 299 30.31 -20.02 48.10
CA THR A 299 31.78 -20.19 48.19
C THR A 299 32.55 -18.94 48.63
N ALA A 300 31.85 -17.82 48.89
CA ALA A 300 32.48 -16.57 49.36
C ALA A 300 32.36 -16.35 50.88
N ALA A 301 31.81 -17.33 51.61
CA ALA A 301 31.79 -17.37 53.06
C ALA A 301 32.59 -18.59 53.56
N GLY A 302 33.91 -18.47 53.51
CA GLY A 302 34.88 -19.44 54.03
C GLY A 302 36.24 -18.78 54.16
#